data_AF-A0A5K0YUQ9-F1
#
_entry.id   AF-A0A5K0YUQ9-F1
#
_cell.length_a   1.000
_cell.length_b   1.000
_cell.length_c   1.000
_cell.angle_alpha   90.00
_cell.angle_beta   90.00
_cell.angle_gamma   90.00
#
_symmetry.space_group_name_H-M   'P 1'
#
loop_
_entity.id
_entity.type
_entity.pdbx_description
1 polymer ?
#
loop_
_entity_poly.entity_id
_entity_poly.type
_entity_poly.pdbx_seq_one_letter_code
_entity_poly.pdbx_strand_id
1 'polypeptide(L)'
;NNCMEFLQHVIYHASRGITRPVGYVLNIFEPGLQLLLFRAGYEVFERLAYYGISTNLILYLTTQLHQGTVTASNNVTNWVGTVWMTPILGAYIADAHLGRFWTFVISSIIYLM
;
A
#
# COMPACT_ATOMS: atom_id res chain seq x y z
N ASN A 1 -2.78 -19.33 9.45
CA ASN A 1 -3.30 -19.51 10.82
C ASN A 1 -2.46 -18.89 11.93
N ASN A 2 -1.17 -18.57 11.72
CA ASN A 2 -0.41 -17.72 12.68
C ASN A 2 0.01 -16.35 12.11
N CYS A 3 0.23 -16.24 10.80
CA CYS A 3 0.68 -14.99 10.17
C CYS A 3 -0.43 -13.91 10.07
N MET A 4 -1.65 -14.30 9.70
CA MET A 4 -2.79 -13.36 9.62
C MET A 4 -3.23 -12.81 10.99
N GLU A 5 -3.17 -13.61 12.05
CA GLU A 5 -3.43 -13.17 13.44
C GLU A 5 -2.39 -12.14 13.92
N PHE A 6 -1.11 -12.36 13.59
CA PHE A 6 -0.03 -11.45 13.95
C PHE A 6 -0.13 -10.10 13.20
N LEU A 7 -0.55 -10.14 11.93
CA LEU A 7 -0.83 -8.93 11.14
C LEU A 7 -1.99 -8.13 11.71
N GLN A 8 -3.08 -8.78 12.15
CA GLN A 8 -4.18 -8.07 12.82
C GLN A 8 -3.74 -7.44 14.14
N HIS A 9 -2.87 -8.10 14.90
CA HIS A 9 -2.37 -7.57 16.17
C HIS A 9 -1.42 -6.37 16.01
N VAL A 10 -0.56 -6.38 14.97
CA VAL A 10 0.35 -5.26 14.66
C VAL A 10 -0.41 -4.06 14.07
N ILE A 11 -1.39 -4.29 13.20
CA ILE A 11 -2.26 -3.23 12.66
C ILE A 11 -3.09 -2.60 13.80
N TYR A 12 -3.60 -3.41 14.72
CA TYR A 12 -4.35 -2.94 15.90
C TYR A 12 -3.49 -2.05 16.81
N HIS A 13 -2.23 -2.42 17.04
CA HIS A 13 -1.31 -1.63 17.86
C HIS A 13 -0.80 -0.36 17.17
N ALA A 14 -0.55 -0.40 15.86
CA ALA A 14 -0.16 0.77 15.07
C ALA A 14 -1.29 1.82 15.00
N SER A 15 -2.55 1.38 14.91
CA SER A 15 -3.73 2.26 14.90
C SER A 15 -3.93 3.02 16.23
N ARG A 16 -3.44 2.49 17.36
CA ARG A 16 -3.48 3.17 18.68
C ARG A 16 -2.40 4.26 18.84
N GLY A 17 -1.34 4.22 18.03
CA GLY A 17 -0.27 5.23 18.07
C GLY A 17 -0.60 6.53 17.33
N ILE A 18 -1.48 6.47 16.32
CA ILE A 18 -1.80 7.59 15.42
C ILE A 18 -2.98 8.45 15.91
N THR A 19 -3.83 7.95 16.82
CA THR A 19 -5.09 8.61 17.25
C THR A 19 -4.94 9.74 18.28
N ARG A 20 -3.72 10.13 18.66
CA ARG A 20 -3.52 11.06 19.79
C ARG A 20 -4.00 12.51 19.62
N PRO A 21 -4.32 13.06 18.42
CA PRO A 21 -4.97 14.37 18.35
C PRO A 21 -6.51 14.33 18.18
N VAL A 22 -7.17 13.16 18.06
CA VAL A 22 -8.60 13.06 17.70
C VAL A 22 -9.47 12.41 18.79
N GLY A 23 -8.95 12.29 20.02
CA GLY A 23 -9.54 11.46 21.08
C GLY A 23 -10.90 11.93 21.65
N TYR A 24 -11.28 13.20 21.44
CA TYR A 24 -12.51 13.75 22.03
C TYR A 24 -13.76 13.55 21.17
N VAL A 25 -13.62 13.52 19.84
CA VAL A 25 -14.77 13.32 18.93
C VAL A 25 -15.05 11.82 18.73
N LEU A 26 -14.06 10.97 18.99
CA LEU A 26 -14.05 9.53 18.68
C LEU A 26 -14.43 8.63 19.87
N ASN A 27 -14.90 9.18 20.99
CA ASN A 27 -15.32 8.39 22.17
C ASN A 27 -16.79 7.94 22.14
N ILE A 28 -17.55 8.36 21.13
CA ILE A 28 -18.96 7.99 20.95
C ILE A 28 -19.11 6.75 20.06
N PHE A 29 -18.07 6.39 19.31
CA PHE A 29 -18.17 5.37 18.27
C PHE A 29 -17.55 4.04 18.71
N GLU A 30 -18.32 2.94 18.64
CA GLU A 30 -17.86 1.56 18.86
C GLU A 30 -16.49 1.26 18.22
N PRO A 31 -15.58 0.55 18.91
CA PRO A 31 -14.20 0.32 18.46
C PRO A 31 -14.10 -0.38 17.09
N GLY A 32 -15.16 -1.06 16.65
CA GLY A 32 -15.24 -1.70 15.34
C GLY A 32 -15.30 -0.72 14.15
N LEU A 33 -16.02 0.39 14.24
CA LEU A 33 -16.19 1.27 13.06
C LEU A 33 -15.00 2.17 12.81
N GLN A 34 -14.19 2.48 13.83
CA GLN A 34 -12.97 3.26 13.62
C GLN A 34 -12.05 2.58 12.61
N LEU A 35 -11.93 1.24 12.73
CA LEU A 35 -11.17 0.42 11.78
C LEU A 35 -11.84 0.38 10.40
N LEU A 36 -13.17 0.30 10.35
CA LEU A 36 -13.92 0.31 9.09
C LEU A 36 -13.79 1.64 8.35
N LEU A 37 -13.84 2.78 9.05
CA LEU A 37 -13.65 4.10 8.47
C LEU A 37 -12.23 4.30 7.96
N PHE A 38 -11.23 3.84 8.70
CA PHE A 38 -9.83 3.90 8.26
C PHE A 38 -9.60 3.04 7.02
N ARG A 39 -10.13 1.80 7.02
CA ARG A 39 -10.09 0.88 5.88
C ARG A 39 -10.76 1.49 4.64
N ALA A 40 -11.97 2.05 4.82
CA ALA A 40 -12.72 2.67 3.74
C ALA A 40 -12.00 3.93 3.20
N GLY A 41 -11.45 4.76 4.09
CA GLY A 41 -10.68 5.95 3.71
C GLY A 41 -9.44 5.58 2.90
N TYR A 42 -8.71 4.55 3.32
CA TYR A 42 -7.57 4.03 2.57
C TYR A 42 -7.97 3.52 1.18
N GLU A 43 -9.03 2.71 1.09
CA GLU A 43 -9.50 2.16 -0.19
C GLU A 43 -9.95 3.27 -1.17
N VAL A 44 -10.64 4.30 -0.67
CA VAL A 44 -11.05 5.44 -1.49
C VAL A 44 -9.84 6.23 -1.99
N PHE A 45 -8.84 6.45 -1.14
CA PHE A 45 -7.64 7.19 -1.51
C PHE A 45 -6.81 6.43 -2.55
N GLU A 46 -6.67 5.10 -2.38
CA GLU A 46 -5.98 4.23 -3.33
C GLU A 46 -6.64 4.30 -4.71
N ARG A 47 -7.97 4.14 -4.77
CA ARG A 47 -8.73 4.25 -6.03
C ARG A 47 -8.61 5.64 -6.66
N LEU A 48 -8.69 6.71 -5.86
CA LEU A 48 -8.56 8.09 -6.35
C LEU A 48 -7.18 8.33 -6.98
N ALA A 49 -6.11 7.93 -6.29
CA ALA A 49 -4.74 8.08 -6.79
C ALA A 49 -4.53 7.26 -8.08
N TYR A 50 -5.04 6.02 -8.13
CA TYR A 50 -4.97 5.17 -9.30
C TYR A 50 -5.63 5.81 -10.53
N TYR A 51 -6.87 6.28 -10.40
CA TYR A 51 -7.57 6.94 -11.51
C TYR A 51 -6.92 8.27 -11.90
N GLY A 52 -6.44 9.05 -10.93
CA GLY A 52 -5.72 10.31 -11.19
C GLY A 52 -4.44 10.11 -12.00
N ILE A 53 -3.63 9.12 -11.64
CA ILE A 53 -2.38 8.82 -12.36
C ILE A 53 -2.66 8.22 -13.74
N SER A 54 -3.59 7.28 -13.84
CA SER A 54 -3.92 6.60 -15.11
C SER A 54 -4.38 7.60 -16.19
N THR A 55 -5.28 8.52 -15.84
CA THR A 55 -5.82 9.53 -16.75
C THR A 55 -4.76 10.54 -17.17
N ASN A 56 -3.93 11.00 -16.22
CA ASN A 56 -2.82 11.91 -16.50
C ASN A 56 -1.78 11.27 -17.43
N LEU A 57 -1.45 9.98 -17.21
CA LEU A 57 -0.49 9.26 -18.02
C LEU A 57 -0.94 9.06 -19.47
N ILE A 58 -2.22 8.69 -19.69
CA ILE A 58 -2.80 8.58 -21.04
C ILE A 58 -2.71 9.93 -21.75
N LEU A 59 -3.11 11.01 -21.07
CA LEU A 59 -3.04 12.37 -21.61
C LEU A 59 -1.61 12.78 -21.94
N TYR A 60 -0.65 12.51 -21.06
CA TYR A 60 0.77 12.84 -21.29
C TYR A 60 1.34 12.12 -22.52
N LEU A 61 1.07 10.82 -22.65
CA LEU A 61 1.56 10.02 -23.79
C LEU A 61 0.95 10.45 -25.13
N THR A 62 -0.32 10.84 -25.12
CA THR A 62 -1.04 11.26 -26.34
C THR A 62 -0.75 12.72 -26.73
N THR A 63 -0.64 13.63 -25.76
CA THR A 63 -0.50 15.07 -26.02
C THR A 63 0.95 15.54 -26.09
N GLN A 64 1.82 15.11 -25.17
CA GLN A 64 3.20 15.60 -25.08
C GLN A 64 4.16 14.72 -25.87
N LEU A 65 4.01 13.40 -25.75
CA LEU A 65 4.90 12.45 -26.41
C LEU A 65 4.47 12.14 -27.86
N HIS A 66 3.32 12.66 -28.30
CA HIS A 66 2.72 12.45 -29.63
C HIS A 66 2.70 10.97 -30.06
N GLN A 67 2.53 10.06 -29.11
CA GLN A 67 2.42 8.64 -29.41
C GLN A 67 1.07 8.36 -30.07
N GLY A 68 1.05 7.49 -31.09
CA GLY A 68 -0.20 7.02 -31.67
C GLY A 68 -1.09 6.39 -30.59
N THR A 69 -2.41 6.63 -30.68
CA THR A 69 -3.40 6.19 -29.67
C THR A 69 -3.28 4.71 -29.31
N VAL A 70 -2.92 3.87 -30.29
CA VAL A 70 -2.69 2.43 -30.10
C VAL A 70 -1.47 2.16 -29.20
N THR A 71 -0.34 2.81 -29.47
CA THR A 71 0.90 2.65 -28.68
C THR A 71 0.76 3.23 -27.28
N ALA A 72 0.10 4.39 -27.15
CA ALA A 72 -0.19 4.99 -25.85
C ALA A 72 -1.08 4.08 -24.99
N SER A 73 -2.12 3.49 -25.59
CA SER A 73 -3.01 2.54 -24.89
C SER A 73 -2.25 1.29 -24.44
N ASN A 74 -1.35 0.75 -25.27
CA ASN A 74 -0.54 -0.41 -24.90
C ASN A 74 0.39 -0.11 -23.72
N ASN A 75 1.04 1.05 -23.72
CA ASN A 75 1.93 1.45 -22.62
C ASN A 75 1.17 1.65 -21.31
N VAL A 76 -0.04 2.22 -21.37
CA VAL A 76 -0.90 2.39 -20.20
C VAL A 76 -1.40 1.04 -19.68
N THR A 77 -1.82 0.12 -20.56
CA THR A 77 -2.21 -1.24 -20.17
C THR A 77 -1.05 -1.99 -19.52
N ASN A 78 0.19 -1.84 -20.03
CA ASN A 78 1.37 -2.44 -19.41
C ASN A 78 1.67 -1.84 -18.03
N TRP A 79 1.52 -0.52 -17.87
CA TRP A 79 1.64 0.14 -16.57
C TRP A 79 0.59 -0.37 -15.58
N VAL A 80 -0.68 -0.45 -16.01
CA VAL A 80 -1.76 -1.03 -15.21
C VAL A 80 -1.42 -2.47 -14.81
N GLY A 81 -1.02 -3.33 -15.75
CA GLY A 81 -0.62 -4.70 -15.45
C GLY A 81 0.48 -4.79 -14.38
N THR A 82 1.45 -3.87 -14.42
CA THR A 82 2.55 -3.81 -13.43
C THR A 82 2.03 -3.40 -12.04
N VAL A 83 1.13 -2.41 -11.97
CA VAL A 83 0.50 -1.99 -10.70
C VAL A 83 -0.25 -3.14 -10.04
N TRP A 84 -0.92 -3.99 -10.82
CA TRP A 84 -1.66 -5.14 -10.30
C TRP A 84 -0.76 -6.31 -9.89
N MET A 85 0.41 -6.47 -10.52
CA MET A 85 1.42 -7.46 -10.12
C MET A 85 2.24 -7.03 -8.90
N THR A 86 2.38 -5.73 -8.66
CA THR A 86 3.13 -5.15 -7.54
C THR A 86 2.73 -5.69 -6.17
N PRO A 87 1.44 -5.80 -5.78
CA PRO A 87 1.07 -6.38 -4.49
C PRO A 87 1.42 -7.86 -4.35
N ILE A 88 1.47 -8.63 -5.45
CA ILE A 88 1.90 -10.03 -5.43
C ILE A 88 3.40 -10.12 -5.15
N LEU A 89 4.19 -9.30 -5.84
CA LEU A 89 5.63 -9.17 -5.58
C LEU A 89 5.90 -8.63 -4.18
N GLY A 90 5.12 -7.66 -3.71
CA GLY A 90 5.19 -7.10 -2.37
C GLY A 90 4.87 -8.13 -1.29
N ALA A 91 3.86 -8.97 -1.49
CA ALA A 91 3.54 -10.08 -0.61
C ALA A 91 4.67 -11.12 -0.57
N TYR A 92 5.21 -11.51 -1.74
CA TYR A 92 6.34 -12.43 -1.82
C TYR A 92 7.59 -11.89 -1.12
N ILE A 93 7.93 -10.62 -1.33
CA ILE A 93 9.06 -9.95 -0.67
C ILE A 93 8.79 -9.83 0.83
N ALA A 94 7.56 -9.50 1.25
CA ALA A 94 7.21 -9.43 2.66
C ALA A 94 7.35 -10.80 3.35
N ASP A 95 6.85 -11.87 2.74
CA ASP A 95 6.97 -13.22 3.27
C ASP A 95 8.42 -13.73 3.25
N ALA A 96 9.21 -13.35 2.23
CA ALA A 96 10.62 -13.76 2.11
C ALA A 96 11.58 -12.95 3.02
N HIS A 97 11.36 -11.64 3.20
CA HIS A 97 12.31 -10.75 3.86
C HIS A 97 11.87 -10.23 5.24
N LEU A 98 10.57 -10.05 5.53
CA LEU A 98 10.14 -9.45 6.81
C LEU A 98 10.19 -10.41 8.01
N GLY A 99 10.35 -11.73 7.80
CA GLY A 99 10.45 -12.70 8.91
C GLY A 99 11.88 -13.00 9.38
N ARG A 100 12.87 -13.00 8.49
CA ARG A 100 14.21 -13.56 8.77
C ARG A 100 15.38 -12.74 8.22
N PHE A 101 15.20 -11.94 7.15
CA PHE A 101 16.31 -11.23 6.53
C PHE A 101 16.78 -10.04 7.37
N TRP A 102 15.86 -9.23 7.92
CA TRP A 102 16.23 -8.06 8.74
C TRP A 102 16.95 -8.44 10.04
N THR A 103 16.50 -9.48 10.73
CA THR A 103 17.19 -9.99 11.92
C THR A 103 18.57 -10.54 11.56
N PHE A 104 18.71 -11.27 10.46
CA PHE A 104 20.01 -11.77 10.00
C PHE A 104 20.97 -10.65 9.60
N VAL A 105 20.48 -9.62 8.91
CA VAL A 105 21.29 -8.45 8.50
C VAL A 105 21.75 -7.66 9.71
N ILE A 106 20.86 -7.38 10.66
CA ILE A 106 21.22 -6.67 11.90
C ILE A 106 22.23 -7.50 12.70
N SER A 107 22.00 -8.80 12.90
CA SER A 107 22.94 -9.69 13.59
C SER A 107 24.28 -9.81 12.86
N SER A 108 24.31 -9.86 11.52
CA SER A 108 25.54 -9.96 10.74
C SER A 108 26.36 -8.67 10.79
N ILE A 109 25.70 -7.50 10.76
CA ILE A 109 26.36 -6.19 10.91
C ILE A 109 26.98 -6.07 12.31
N ILE A 110 26.27 -6.50 13.35
CA ILE A 110 26.79 -6.50 14.73
C ILE A 110 27.97 -7.47 14.90
N TYR A 111 27.99 -8.59 14.16
CA TYR A 111 29.07 -9.58 14.24
C TYR A 111 30.33 -9.18 13.45
N LEU A 112 30.18 -8.40 12.38
CA LEU A 112 31.29 -7.92 11.54
C LEU A 112 31.96 -6.63 12.05
N MET A 113 31.30 -5.91 12.97
CA MET A 113 31.83 -4.75 13.69
C MET A 113 32.58 -5.19 14.95
#